data_AF-A0A971EJ73-F1
#
_entry.id   AF-A0A971EJ73-F1
#
_cell.length_a   1.000
_cell.length_b   1.000
_cell.length_c   1.000
_cell.angle_alpha   90.00
_cell.angle_beta   90.00
_cell.angle_gamma   90.00
#
_symmetry.space_group_name_H-M   'P 1'
#
loop_
_entity.id
_entity.type
_entity.pdbx_description
1 polymer ?
#
loop_
_entity_poly.entity_id
_entity_poly.type
_entity_poly.pdbx_seq_one_letter_code
_entity_poly.pdbx_strand_id
1 'polypeptide(L)'
;MTNFLPAGIINDRLNDICRLAGELQELLAPGKDSEVAEYLGQLQDAAQEVLDLIQSFSCQPLIYTGKGTTEEVITRLEWLLAFSELDQEQLPLGNRKKRRRRKVASGY
;
A
#
# COMPACT_ATOMS: atom_id res chain seq x y z
N MET A 1 -14.33 9.44 -2.03
CA MET A 1 -13.88 8.20 -1.35
C MET A 1 -12.93 7.49 -2.29
N THR A 2 -11.78 7.02 -1.81
CA THR A 2 -10.81 6.29 -2.64
C THR A 2 -11.24 4.83 -2.75
N ASN A 3 -11.16 4.24 -3.94
CA ASN A 3 -11.42 2.80 -4.14
C ASN A 3 -10.23 1.93 -3.74
N PHE A 4 -9.20 2.52 -3.12
CA PHE A 4 -7.99 1.84 -2.69
C PHE A 4 -8.00 1.76 -1.17
N LEU A 5 -7.90 0.55 -0.65
CA LEU A 5 -7.74 0.27 0.77
C LEU A 5 -6.29 -0.14 1.05
N PRO A 6 -5.66 0.37 2.12
CA PRO A 6 -4.38 -0.16 2.57
C PRO A 6 -4.56 -1.61 3.00
N ALA A 7 -3.65 -2.49 2.60
CA ALA A 7 -3.68 -3.90 3.01
C ALA A 7 -3.33 -4.13 4.49
N GLY A 8 -3.13 -3.08 5.29
CA GLY A 8 -2.80 -3.20 6.72
C GLY A 8 -3.80 -4.05 7.49
N ILE A 9 -5.09 -3.93 7.16
CA ILE A 9 -6.15 -4.75 7.76
C ILE A 9 -5.94 -6.24 7.45
N ILE A 10 -5.42 -6.60 6.27
CA ILE A 10 -5.11 -8.00 5.93
C ILE A 10 -3.92 -8.50 6.76
N ASN A 11 -2.88 -7.70 6.90
CA ASN A 11 -1.69 -8.07 7.68
C ASN A 11 -2.06 -8.34 9.15
N ASP A 12 -2.87 -7.48 9.76
CA ASP A 12 -3.33 -7.66 11.13
C ASP A 12 -4.13 -8.97 11.29
N ARG A 13 -4.97 -9.30 10.31
CA ARG A 13 -5.75 -10.55 10.32
C ARG A 13 -4.91 -11.80 10.09
N LEU A 14 -3.88 -11.74 9.24
CA LEU A 14 -2.94 -12.85 9.07
C LEU A 14 -2.15 -13.10 10.36
N ASN A 15 -1.68 -12.04 11.02
CA ASN A 15 -1.02 -12.15 12.33
C ASN A 15 -1.95 -12.77 13.39
N ASP A 16 -3.23 -12.35 13.44
CA ASP A 16 -4.23 -12.96 14.32
C ASP A 16 -4.41 -14.46 14.03
N ILE A 17 -4.48 -14.85 12.75
CA ILE A 17 -4.61 -16.26 12.34
C ILE A 17 -3.39 -17.07 12.80
N CYS A 18 -2.17 -16.60 12.53
CA CYS A 18 -0.95 -17.27 12.98
C CYS A 18 -0.93 -17.46 14.50
N ARG A 19 -1.29 -16.42 15.26
CA ARG A 19 -1.35 -16.47 16.72
C ARG A 19 -2.40 -17.46 17.21
N LEU A 20 -3.62 -17.37 16.72
CA LEU A 20 -4.72 -18.25 17.15
C LEU A 20 -4.44 -19.72 16.79
N ALA A 21 -3.82 -19.99 15.63
CA ALA A 21 -3.41 -21.34 15.24
C ALA A 21 -2.36 -21.92 16.20
N GLY A 22 -1.36 -21.11 16.59
CA GLY A 22 -0.37 -21.50 17.60
C GLY A 22 -0.99 -21.75 18.98
N GLU A 23 -1.86 -20.84 19.46
CA GLU A 23 -2.59 -21.01 20.74
C GLU A 23 -3.44 -22.30 20.74
N LEU A 24 -4.09 -22.62 19.62
CA LEU A 24 -4.86 -23.87 19.46
C LEU A 24 -3.98 -25.11 19.47
N GLN A 25 -2.81 -25.09 18.83
CA GLN A 25 -1.87 -26.22 18.89
C GLN A 25 -1.41 -26.49 20.34
N GLU A 26 -1.08 -25.45 21.10
CA GLU A 26 -0.66 -25.60 22.49
C GLU A 26 -1.76 -26.19 23.38
N LEU A 27 -3.01 -25.77 23.16
CA LEU A 27 -4.18 -26.29 23.89
C LEU A 27 -4.51 -27.74 23.53
N LEU A 28 -4.18 -28.19 22.31
CA LEU A 28 -4.40 -29.55 21.82
C LEU A 28 -3.25 -30.52 22.14
N ALA A 29 -2.09 -30.02 22.56
CA ALA A 29 -0.92 -30.82 22.92
C ALA A 29 -1.16 -31.94 23.96
N PRO A 30 -2.15 -31.89 24.89
CA PRO A 30 -2.45 -33.03 25.76
C PRO A 30 -3.47 -34.04 25.18
N GLY A 31 -3.95 -33.88 23.93
CA GLY A 31 -5.01 -34.68 23.32
C GLY A 31 -4.57 -35.47 22.08
N LYS A 32 -5.24 -36.60 21.82
CA LYS A 32 -5.01 -37.58 20.75
C LYS A 32 -5.31 -37.08 19.31
N ASP A 33 -5.39 -35.77 19.07
CA ASP A 33 -5.83 -35.22 17.78
C ASP A 33 -4.64 -34.79 16.92
N SER A 34 -3.80 -35.77 16.58
CA SER A 34 -2.63 -35.62 15.70
C SER A 34 -2.95 -34.93 14.38
N GLU A 35 -4.09 -35.25 13.77
CA GLU A 35 -4.51 -34.68 12.49
C GLU A 35 -4.89 -33.20 12.63
N VAL A 36 -5.53 -32.80 13.73
CA VAL A 36 -5.92 -31.40 13.96
C VAL A 36 -4.68 -30.53 14.18
N ALA A 37 -3.69 -31.03 14.91
CA ALA A 37 -2.42 -30.35 15.09
C ALA A 37 -1.68 -30.15 13.74
N GLU A 38 -1.71 -31.16 12.87
CA GLU A 38 -1.12 -31.08 11.53
C GLU A 38 -1.82 -30.02 10.67
N TYR A 39 -3.16 -30.03 10.60
CA TYR A 39 -3.92 -29.03 9.84
C TYR A 39 -3.72 -27.61 10.38
N LEU A 40 -3.57 -27.44 11.69
CA LEU A 40 -3.26 -26.14 12.29
C LEU A 40 -1.85 -25.67 11.93
N GLY A 41 -0.88 -26.58 11.85
CA GLY A 41 0.47 -26.27 11.37
C GLY A 41 0.45 -25.78 9.92
N GLN A 42 -0.24 -26.52 9.05
CA GLN A 42 -0.40 -26.12 7.64
C GLN A 42 -1.10 -24.75 7.50
N LEU A 43 -2.11 -24.47 8.33
CA LEU A 43 -2.79 -23.18 8.33
C LEU A 43 -1.86 -22.03 8.77
N GLN A 44 -1.06 -22.27 9.80
CA GLN A 44 -0.08 -21.31 10.31
C GLN A 44 1.01 -21.03 9.26
N ASP A 45 1.55 -22.08 8.64
CA ASP A 45 2.57 -21.97 7.59
C ASP A 45 2.03 -21.18 6.39
N ALA A 46 0.82 -21.51 5.92
CA ALA A 46 0.18 -20.80 4.81
C ALA A 46 -0.07 -19.31 5.14
N ALA A 47 -0.51 -19.00 6.36
CA ALA A 47 -0.72 -17.62 6.79
C ALA A 47 0.62 -16.85 6.91
N GLN A 48 1.67 -17.51 7.40
CA GLN A 48 3.01 -16.94 7.54
C GLN A 48 3.65 -16.69 6.17
N GLU A 49 3.52 -17.61 5.22
CA GLU A 49 4.02 -17.44 3.84
C GLU A 49 3.41 -16.19 3.19
N VAL A 50 2.10 -15.96 3.36
CA VAL A 50 1.44 -14.76 2.82
C VAL A 50 1.95 -13.50 3.54
N LEU A 51 2.18 -13.57 4.85
CA LEU A 51 2.70 -12.45 5.63
C LEU A 51 4.11 -12.05 5.14
N ASP A 52 5.00 -13.04 4.99
CA ASP A 52 6.38 -12.86 4.53
C ASP A 52 6.42 -12.28 3.12
N LEU A 53 5.54 -12.76 2.23
CA LEU A 53 5.37 -12.20 0.88
C LEU A 53 4.99 -10.73 0.94
N ILE A 54 3.99 -10.35 1.74
CA ILE A 54 3.55 -8.96 1.85
C ILE A 54 4.66 -8.08 2.44
N GLN A 55 5.42 -8.59 3.41
CA GLN A 55 6.54 -7.87 4.03
C GLN A 55 7.73 -7.68 3.08
N SER A 56 7.86 -8.53 2.05
CA SER A 56 8.92 -8.39 1.04
C SER A 56 8.75 -7.18 0.11
N PHE A 57 7.56 -6.58 0.05
CA PHE A 57 7.29 -5.45 -0.84
C PHE A 57 7.92 -4.15 -0.34
N SER A 58 8.38 -3.31 -1.26
CA SER A 58 8.99 -2.00 -0.95
C SER A 58 8.01 -1.02 -0.30
N CYS A 59 6.71 -1.29 -0.38
CA CYS A 59 5.66 -0.51 0.23
C CYS A 59 4.45 -1.40 0.54
N GLN A 60 3.55 -0.88 1.38
CA GLN A 60 2.31 -1.58 1.72
C GLN A 60 1.44 -1.74 0.46
N PRO A 61 0.96 -2.95 0.14
CA PRO A 61 0.13 -3.16 -1.03
C PRO A 61 -1.23 -2.47 -0.86
N LEU A 62 -1.78 -2.04 -2.00
CA LEU A 62 -3.11 -1.43 -2.09
C LEU A 62 -4.10 -2.43 -2.67
N ILE A 63 -5.28 -2.49 -2.08
CA ILE A 63 -6.39 -3.32 -2.54
C ILE A 63 -7.37 -2.42 -3.27
N TYR A 64 -7.59 -2.66 -4.56
CA TYR A 64 -8.64 -1.97 -5.31
C TYR A 64 -9.99 -2.67 -5.10
N THR A 65 -10.97 -1.94 -4.57
CA THR A 65 -12.33 -2.44 -4.28
C THR A 65 -13.40 -1.87 -5.21
N GLY A 66 -12.98 -1.10 -6.22
CA GLY A 66 -13.88 -0.55 -7.22
C GLY A 66 -14.27 -1.57 -8.29
N LYS A 67 -15.10 -1.11 -9.25
CA LYS A 67 -15.43 -1.89 -10.45
C LYS A 67 -14.29 -1.79 -11.48
N GLY A 68 -14.23 -2.80 -12.35
CA GLY A 68 -13.27 -2.89 -13.46
C GLY A 68 -12.46 -4.17 -13.38
N THR A 69 -11.78 -4.48 -14.47
CA THR A 69 -10.80 -5.58 -14.53
C THR A 69 -9.44 -5.10 -14.00
N THR A 70 -8.57 -6.05 -13.64
CA THR A 70 -7.20 -5.74 -13.23
C THR A 70 -6.46 -4.88 -14.27
N GLU A 71 -6.57 -5.24 -15.56
CA GLU A 71 -5.91 -4.52 -16.66
C GLU A 71 -6.42 -3.07 -16.81
N GLU A 72 -7.73 -2.86 -16.67
CA GLU A 72 -8.31 -1.52 -16.71
C GLU A 72 -7.79 -0.63 -15.56
N VAL A 73 -7.64 -1.22 -14.38
CA VAL A 73 -7.13 -0.51 -13.20
C VAL A 73 -5.64 -0.19 -13.36
N ILE A 74 -4.84 -1.15 -13.84
CA ILE A 74 -3.41 -0.95 -14.13
C ILE A 74 -3.24 0.16 -15.15
N THR A 75 -3.93 0.07 -16.29
CA THR A 75 -3.87 1.08 -17.36
C THR A 75 -4.19 2.47 -16.79
N ARG A 76 -5.22 2.57 -15.95
CA ARG A 76 -5.60 3.85 -15.33
C ARG A 76 -4.52 4.40 -14.40
N LEU A 77 -3.86 3.54 -13.63
CA LEU A 77 -2.76 3.93 -12.74
C LEU A 77 -1.53 4.39 -13.54
N GLU A 78 -1.17 3.67 -14.60
CA GLU A 78 -0.08 4.05 -15.51
C GLU A 78 -0.33 5.42 -16.14
N TRP A 79 -1.56 5.70 -16.57
CA TRP A 79 -1.94 7.00 -17.11
C TRP A 79 -1.76 8.11 -16.06
N LEU A 80 -2.24 7.90 -14.84
CA LEU A 80 -2.11 8.88 -13.76
C LEU A 80 -0.63 9.18 -13.43
N LEU A 81 0.23 8.16 -13.46
CA LEU A 81 1.67 8.32 -13.27
C LEU A 81 2.29 9.15 -14.41
N ALA A 82 1.98 8.83 -15.67
CA ALA A 82 2.47 9.58 -16.83
C ALA A 82 2.07 11.06 -16.78
N PHE A 83 0.84 11.39 -16.35
CA PHE A 83 0.42 12.78 -16.17
C PHE A 83 1.18 13.49 -15.05
N SER A 84 1.51 12.78 -13.96
CA SER A 84 2.26 13.35 -12.84
C SER A 84 3.72 13.65 -13.21
N GLU A 85 4.31 12.88 -14.13
CA GLU A 85 5.66 13.10 -14.64
C GLU A 85 5.72 14.28 -15.63
N LEU A 86 4.69 14.42 -16.47
CA LEU A 86 4.57 15.52 -17.43
C LEU A 86 4.44 16.91 -16.77
N ASP A 87 3.79 17.01 -15.60
CA ASP A 87 3.68 18.26 -14.84
C ASP A 87 5.01 18.70 -14.21
N GLN A 88 5.95 17.78 -13.95
CA GLN A 88 7.26 18.11 -13.37
C GLN A 88 8.23 18.72 -14.40
N GLU A 89 8.12 18.34 -15.67
CA GLU A 89 8.96 18.89 -16.76
C GLU A 89 8.54 20.31 -17.20
N GLN A 90 7.36 20.78 -16.79
CA GLN A 90 6.84 22.10 -17.19
C GLN A 90 7.13 23.25 -16.21
N LEU A 91 7.98 23.07 -15.18
CA LEU A 91 8.41 24.21 -14.35
C LEU A 91 9.27 25.18 -15.17
N PRO A 92 8.77 26.38 -15.55
CA PRO A 92 9.63 27.34 -16.21
C PRO A 92 10.57 27.92 -15.15
N LEU A 93 11.88 27.72 -15.34
CA LEU A 93 12.93 28.42 -14.60
C LEU A 93 12.59 29.91 -14.57
N GLY A 94 12.14 30.39 -13.41
CA GLY A 94 11.62 31.72 -13.22
C GLY A 94 12.62 32.77 -13.71
N ASN A 95 12.20 33.55 -14.71
CA ASN A 95 12.91 34.75 -15.17
C ASN A 95 12.91 35.82 -14.05
N ARG A 96 13.81 35.66 -13.07
CA ARG A 96 14.22 36.75 -12.18
C ARG A 96 15.15 37.67 -12.97
N LYS A 97 14.63 38.82 -13.44
CA LYS A 97 15.26 40.16 -13.37
C LYS A 97 14.55 41.17 -14.29
N LYS A 98 13.90 42.16 -13.67
CA LYS A 98 14.30 43.59 -13.72
C LYS A 98 13.32 44.43 -12.90
N ARG A 99 13.70 44.75 -11.66
CA ARG A 99 13.14 45.89 -10.90
C ARG A 99 13.40 47.16 -11.71
N ARG A 100 12.43 47.64 -12.47
CA ARG A 100 12.42 49.02 -12.95
C ARG A 100 11.91 49.90 -11.81
N ARG A 101 12.83 50.57 -11.11
CA ARG A 101 12.53 51.74 -10.28
C ARG A 101 11.93 52.82 -11.19
N ARG A 102 10.63 53.10 -11.07
CA ARG A 102 10.07 54.38 -11.55
C ARG A 102 10.23 55.40 -10.43
N LYS A 103 11.05 56.42 -10.69
CA LYS A 103 11.12 57.63 -9.86
C LYS A 103 9.73 58.28 -9.85
N VAL A 104 9.23 58.55 -8.66
CA VAL A 104 8.09 59.46 -8.45
C VAL A 104 8.65 60.87 -8.67
N ALA A 105 8.20 61.56 -9.72
CA ALA A 105 8.41 62.99 -9.85
C ALA A 105 7.22 63.68 -9.17
N SER A 106 7.52 64.35 -8.06
CA SER A 106 6.66 65.27 -7.32
C SER A 106 7.03 66.69 -7.75
N GLY A 107 6.02 67.54 -7.93
CA GLY A 107 6.14 68.96 -7.60
C GLY A 107 6.13 69.97 -8.75
N TYR A 108 5.03 70.73 -8.74
CA TYR A 108 4.82 72.14 -9.13
C TYR A 108 4.79 72.51 -10.62
#